data_AF-A0A1M6N4W9-F1
#
_entry.id   AF-A0A1M6N4W9-F1
#
_cell.length_a   1.000
_cell.length_b   1.000
_cell.length_c   1.000
_cell.angle_alpha   90.00
_cell.angle_beta   90.00
_cell.angle_gamma   90.00
#
_symmetry.space_group_name_H-M   'P 1'
#
loop_
_entity.id
_entity.type
_entity.pdbx_description
1 polymer ?
#
loop_
_entity_poly.entity_id
_entity_poly.type
_entity_poly.pdbx_seq_one_letter_code
_entity_poly.pdbx_strand_id
1 'polypeptide(L)'
;MGRVFVFEGKRLIPLFILLMLLITVSVYDALFPTTTPATITGEMVHYVSVEQGNLYPQKQFLIFDNLESYVKFLQNNNLALPNHNFDPNNNWAIITMNFKIQNFTNTSDDLGRKVLNVICTEKNAQYQIYIVPKDQQLDQRDVVWNFYDERGRKLEGIKLRVNP
;
A
#
# COMPACT_ATOMS: atom_id res chain seq x y z
N MET A 1 -13.53 -67.58 -3.95
CA MET A 1 -13.23 -66.38 -3.13
C MET A 1 -13.08 -65.14 -4.01
N GLY A 2 -14.15 -64.68 -4.68
CA GLY A 2 -14.06 -63.53 -5.62
C GLY A 2 -15.15 -62.47 -5.43
N ARG A 3 -16.15 -62.73 -4.58
CA ARG A 3 -17.27 -61.81 -4.35
C ARG A 3 -16.98 -60.78 -3.25
N VAL A 4 -16.09 -61.06 -2.30
CA VAL A 4 -15.79 -60.14 -1.18
C VAL A 4 -15.01 -58.90 -1.65
N PHE A 5 -14.06 -59.08 -2.57
CA PHE A 5 -13.22 -57.99 -3.10
C PHE A 5 -14.00 -56.89 -3.84
N VAL A 6 -15.12 -57.23 -4.49
CA VAL A 6 -15.92 -56.27 -5.28
C VAL A 6 -16.77 -55.36 -4.37
N PHE A 7 -17.17 -55.85 -3.19
CA PHE A 7 -17.96 -55.06 -2.24
C PHE A 7 -17.10 -54.04 -1.46
N GLU A 8 -15.86 -54.37 -1.14
CA GLU A 8 -14.95 -53.44 -0.44
C GLU A 8 -14.37 -52.37 -1.38
N GLY A 9 -14.07 -52.72 -2.63
CA GLY A 9 -13.58 -51.76 -3.63
C GLY A 9 -14.57 -50.63 -3.93
N LYS A 10 -15.88 -50.94 -4.01
CA LYS A 10 -16.93 -49.91 -4.21
C LYS A 10 -17.03 -48.91 -3.06
N ARG A 11 -16.65 -49.31 -1.84
CA ARG A 11 -16.69 -48.43 -0.65
C ARG A 11 -15.46 -47.52 -0.57
N LEU A 12 -14.36 -47.90 -1.23
CA LEU A 12 -13.12 -47.11 -1.32
C LEU A 12 -13.18 -45.99 -2.37
N ILE A 13 -13.95 -46.17 -3.45
CA ILE A 13 -14.13 -45.15 -4.51
C ILE A 13 -14.53 -43.77 -3.96
N PRO A 14 -15.59 -43.63 -3.13
CA PRO A 14 -15.95 -42.32 -2.57
C PRO A 14 -14.87 -41.73 -1.65
N LEU A 15 -14.09 -42.58 -0.98
CA LEU A 15 -12.97 -42.15 -0.13
C LEU A 15 -11.82 -41.57 -0.97
N PHE A 16 -11.51 -42.19 -2.12
CA PHE A 16 -10.51 -41.69 -3.06
C PHE A 16 -10.94 -40.38 -3.72
N ILE A 17 -12.23 -40.24 -4.06
CA ILE A 17 -12.77 -38.98 -4.59
C ILE A 17 -12.62 -37.87 -3.55
N LEU A 18 -12.97 -38.15 -2.29
CA LEU A 18 -12.82 -37.19 -1.20
C LEU A 18 -11.35 -36.82 -0.97
N LEU A 19 -10.46 -37.80 -0.97
CA LEU A 19 -9.02 -37.58 -0.85
C LEU A 19 -8.48 -36.69 -1.98
N MET A 20 -8.87 -36.99 -3.22
CA MET A 20 -8.43 -36.23 -4.39
C MET A 20 -8.96 -34.80 -4.35
N LEU A 21 -10.21 -34.61 -3.91
CA LEU A 21 -10.80 -33.29 -3.71
C LEU A 21 -10.02 -32.50 -2.66
N LEU A 22 -9.67 -33.14 -1.54
CA LEU A 22 -8.90 -32.52 -0.47
C LEU A 22 -7.50 -32.11 -0.91
N ILE A 23 -6.80 -32.96 -1.66
CA ILE A 23 -5.49 -32.65 -2.23
C ILE A 23 -5.60 -31.48 -3.21
N THR A 24 -6.62 -31.46 -4.07
CA THR A 24 -6.81 -30.39 -5.05
C THR A 24 -7.07 -29.04 -4.36
N VAL A 25 -7.93 -29.02 -3.34
CA VAL A 25 -8.19 -27.82 -2.53
C VAL A 25 -6.94 -27.38 -1.78
N SER A 26 -6.17 -28.31 -1.21
CA SER A 26 -4.94 -27.99 -0.49
C SER A 26 -3.84 -27.44 -1.40
N VAL A 27 -3.67 -27.99 -2.61
CA VAL A 27 -2.73 -27.44 -3.61
C VAL A 27 -3.22 -26.09 -4.12
N TYR A 28 -4.52 -25.92 -4.32
CA TYR A 28 -5.09 -24.63 -4.71
C TYR A 28 -4.83 -23.56 -3.64
N ASP A 29 -5.04 -23.87 -2.37
CA ASP A 29 -4.80 -22.95 -1.25
C ASP A 29 -3.31 -22.64 -1.05
N ALA A 30 -2.42 -23.62 -1.30
CA ALA A 30 -0.97 -23.41 -1.25
C ALA A 30 -0.44 -22.54 -2.42
N LEU A 31 -1.03 -22.65 -3.61
CA LEU A 31 -0.63 -21.88 -4.79
C LEU A 31 -1.31 -20.51 -4.87
N PHE A 32 -2.50 -20.39 -4.29
CA PHE A 32 -3.27 -19.16 -4.20
C PHE A 32 -3.57 -18.87 -2.73
N PRO A 33 -2.55 -18.61 -1.91
CA PRO A 33 -2.78 -18.24 -0.53
C PRO A 33 -3.73 -17.05 -0.55
N THR A 34 -4.85 -17.20 0.13
CA THR A 34 -5.74 -16.08 0.39
C THR A 34 -4.92 -15.14 1.26
N THR A 35 -4.23 -14.18 0.63
CA THR A 35 -3.53 -13.12 1.34
C THR A 35 -4.61 -12.40 2.12
N THR A 36 -4.73 -12.74 3.40
CA THR A 36 -5.33 -11.85 4.39
C THR A 36 -4.63 -10.52 4.14
N PRO A 37 -5.36 -9.46 3.75
CA PRO A 37 -4.72 -8.16 3.59
C PRO A 37 -4.02 -7.91 4.91
N ALA A 38 -2.71 -7.64 4.85
CA ALA A 38 -1.94 -7.36 6.05
C ALA A 38 -2.72 -6.29 6.81
N THR A 39 -3.32 -6.67 7.94
CA THR A 39 -3.93 -5.71 8.83
C THR A 39 -2.75 -4.92 9.35
N ILE A 40 -2.46 -3.80 8.71
CA ILE A 40 -1.43 -2.89 9.16
C ILE A 40 -2.00 -2.26 10.43
N THR A 41 -1.78 -2.94 11.57
CA THR A 41 -2.20 -2.47 12.88
C THR A 41 -1.19 -1.45 13.34
N GLY A 42 -1.53 -0.18 13.13
CA GLY A 42 -0.75 0.95 13.60
C GLY A 42 -1.65 2.15 13.80
N GLU A 43 -1.09 3.20 14.37
CA GLU A 43 -1.83 4.43 14.63
C GLU A 43 -2.17 5.10 13.29
N MET A 44 -3.45 5.43 13.09
CA MET A 44 -3.90 6.11 11.88
C MET A 44 -3.41 7.55 11.89
N VAL A 45 -2.71 7.95 10.85
CA VAL A 45 -2.22 9.33 10.72
C VAL A 45 -3.30 10.16 10.02
N HIS A 46 -3.76 11.22 10.68
CA HIS A 46 -4.69 12.18 10.10
C HIS A 46 -4.02 12.96 8.97
N TYR A 47 -4.66 13.03 7.80
CA TYR A 47 -4.15 13.76 6.64
C TYR A 47 -5.26 14.53 5.94
N VAL A 48 -4.89 15.58 5.20
CA VAL A 48 -5.83 16.37 4.40
C VAL A 48 -5.47 16.23 2.92
N SER A 49 -6.43 15.78 2.10
CA SER A 49 -6.33 15.82 0.64
C SER A 49 -6.71 17.21 0.16
N VAL A 50 -5.79 17.90 -0.52
CA VAL A 50 -5.97 19.33 -0.82
C VAL A 50 -6.30 19.59 -2.29
N GLU A 51 -5.79 18.77 -3.20
CA GLU A 51 -6.02 18.95 -4.63
C GLU A 51 -5.97 17.64 -5.39
N GLN A 52 -6.74 17.56 -6.48
CA GLN A 52 -6.73 16.47 -7.45
C GLN A 52 -6.77 17.04 -8.87
N GLY A 53 -5.95 16.51 -9.76
CA GLY A 53 -6.00 16.86 -11.19
C GLY A 53 -5.40 15.77 -12.07
N ASN A 54 -5.24 16.06 -13.37
CA ASN A 54 -4.74 15.08 -14.34
C ASN A 54 -3.31 15.40 -14.79
N LEU A 55 -2.36 14.47 -14.55
CA LEU A 55 -0.96 14.61 -14.99
C LEU A 55 -0.35 13.27 -15.40
N TYR A 56 0.73 13.37 -16.18
CA TYR A 56 1.52 12.39 -16.93
C TYR A 56 1.79 10.99 -16.30
N PRO A 57 2.21 9.97 -17.10
CA PRO A 57 1.93 8.54 -16.88
C PRO A 57 2.88 7.80 -15.92
N GLN A 58 3.78 8.49 -15.22
CA GLN A 58 4.75 7.81 -14.35
C GLN A 58 4.21 7.66 -12.92
N LYS A 59 4.26 6.43 -12.41
CA LYS A 59 3.92 6.05 -11.03
C LYS A 59 5.01 6.58 -10.09
N GLN A 60 4.72 7.66 -9.37
CA GLN A 60 5.70 8.33 -8.51
C GLN A 60 5.08 8.83 -7.22
N PHE A 61 5.88 8.83 -6.16
CA PHE A 61 5.59 9.48 -4.89
C PHE A 61 6.67 10.53 -4.62
N LEU A 62 6.23 11.76 -4.43
CA LEU A 62 7.08 12.92 -4.19
C LEU A 62 6.77 13.43 -2.79
N ILE A 63 7.79 13.53 -1.95
CA ILE A 63 7.68 14.01 -0.58
C ILE A 63 8.46 15.32 -0.46
N PHE A 64 7.81 16.34 0.05
CA PHE A 64 8.38 17.66 0.28
C PHE A 64 8.34 17.97 1.77
N ASP A 65 9.50 18.29 2.32
CA ASP A 65 9.64 18.75 3.71
C ASP A 65 9.86 20.27 3.83
N ASN A 66 10.05 20.94 2.70
CA ASN A 66 10.36 22.35 2.61
C ASN A 66 9.44 23.05 1.59
N LEU A 67 9.15 24.32 1.87
CA LEU A 67 8.21 25.11 1.08
C LEU A 67 8.79 25.51 -0.28
N GLU A 68 10.10 25.72 -0.38
CA GLU A 68 10.73 26.18 -1.63
C GLU A 68 10.68 25.11 -2.74
N SER A 69 11.11 23.87 -2.47
CA SER A 69 11.00 22.73 -3.38
C SER A 69 9.56 22.43 -3.73
N TYR A 70 8.64 22.52 -2.75
CA TYR A 70 7.22 22.30 -2.98
C TYR A 70 6.65 23.32 -3.98
N VAL A 71 6.86 24.62 -3.73
CA VAL A 71 6.37 25.69 -4.61
C VAL A 71 7.04 25.64 -5.99
N LYS A 72 8.36 25.41 -6.05
CA LYS A 72 9.07 25.25 -7.33
C LYS A 72 8.51 24.07 -8.13
N PHE A 73 8.23 22.95 -7.48
CA PHE A 73 7.65 21.80 -8.15
C PHE A 73 6.26 22.10 -8.72
N LEU A 74 5.40 22.75 -7.94
CA LEU A 74 4.06 23.12 -8.42
C LEU A 74 4.14 24.08 -9.61
N GLN A 75 4.98 25.11 -9.53
CA GLN A 75 5.18 26.08 -10.60
C GLN A 75 5.74 25.43 -11.87
N ASN A 76 6.77 24.59 -11.74
CA ASN A 76 7.40 23.91 -12.88
C ASN A 76 6.44 22.96 -13.62
N ASN A 77 5.44 22.41 -12.91
CA ASN A 77 4.46 21.49 -13.47
C ASN A 77 3.11 22.16 -13.79
N ASN A 78 3.02 23.50 -13.71
CA ASN A 78 1.78 24.26 -13.87
C ASN A 78 0.62 23.73 -13.01
N LEU A 79 0.94 23.27 -11.81
CA LEU A 79 -0.02 22.80 -10.82
C LEU A 79 -0.57 24.00 -10.05
N ALA A 80 -1.86 23.95 -9.69
CA ALA A 80 -2.42 24.98 -8.84
C ALA A 80 -1.75 24.92 -7.45
N LEU A 81 -1.62 26.07 -6.80
CA LEU A 81 -1.29 26.08 -5.39
C LEU A 81 -2.58 25.75 -4.62
N PRO A 82 -2.57 24.71 -3.78
CA PRO A 82 -3.75 24.36 -3.02
C PRO A 82 -4.13 25.48 -2.04
N ASN A 83 -5.43 25.63 -1.75
CA ASN A 83 -5.93 26.65 -0.83
C ASN A 83 -5.48 26.47 0.63
N HIS A 84 -4.88 25.32 0.98
CA HIS A 84 -4.39 25.05 2.32
C HIS A 84 -2.94 25.54 2.47
N ASN A 85 -2.69 26.31 3.52
CA ASN A 85 -1.35 26.82 3.80
C ASN A 85 -0.44 25.66 4.23
N PHE A 86 0.58 25.36 3.43
CA PHE A 86 1.58 24.34 3.77
C PHE A 86 2.60 24.93 4.74
N ASP A 87 2.66 24.41 5.96
CA ASP A 87 3.70 24.76 6.94
C ASP A 87 4.76 23.66 6.99
N PRO A 88 5.97 23.89 6.45
CA PRO A 88 7.04 22.90 6.41
C PRO A 88 7.61 22.57 7.79
N ASN A 89 7.37 23.37 8.83
CA ASN A 89 7.85 23.04 10.17
C ASN A 89 7.02 21.91 10.79
N ASN A 90 5.72 21.90 10.50
CA ASN A 90 4.75 21.00 11.13
C ASN A 90 4.19 19.94 10.19
N ASN A 91 4.37 20.06 8.88
CA ASN A 91 3.75 19.16 7.90
C ASN A 91 4.70 18.73 6.78
N TRP A 92 4.49 17.53 6.25
CA TRP A 92 4.99 17.09 4.95
C TRP A 92 3.91 17.30 3.89
N ALA A 93 4.33 17.72 2.70
CA ALA A 93 3.49 17.68 1.52
C ALA A 93 3.86 16.46 0.70
N ILE A 94 2.89 15.59 0.44
CA ILE A 94 3.05 14.36 -0.32
C ILE A 94 2.24 14.51 -1.59
N ILE A 95 2.92 14.50 -2.74
CA ILE A 95 2.29 14.50 -4.05
C ILE A 95 2.38 13.08 -4.60
N THR A 96 1.23 12.54 -4.94
CA THR A 96 1.11 11.22 -5.57
C THR A 96 0.79 11.39 -7.04
N MET A 97 1.46 10.61 -7.89
CA MET A 97 1.19 10.55 -9.32
C MET A 97 0.76 9.14 -9.70
N ASN A 98 -0.42 9.04 -10.27
CA ASN A 98 -1.10 7.80 -10.62
C ASN A 98 -1.45 6.90 -9.42
N PHE A 99 -1.59 7.50 -8.24
CA PHE A 99 -2.02 6.83 -7.02
C PHE A 99 -3.01 7.71 -6.27
N LYS A 100 -3.88 7.05 -5.53
CA LYS A 100 -4.73 7.65 -4.50
C LYS A 100 -4.39 6.99 -3.18
N ILE A 101 -3.97 7.78 -2.21
CA ILE A 101 -3.76 7.30 -0.84
C ILE A 101 -5.13 7.10 -0.19
N GLN A 102 -5.30 5.92 0.40
CA GLN A 102 -6.47 5.59 1.21
C GLN A 102 -6.18 5.79 2.69
N ASN A 103 -5.01 5.37 3.15
CA ASN A 103 -4.66 5.44 4.56
C ASN A 103 -3.15 5.60 4.77
N PHE A 104 -2.81 6.25 5.88
CA PHE A 104 -1.48 6.30 6.44
C PHE A 104 -1.51 5.63 7.81
N THR A 105 -0.59 4.70 8.02
CA THR A 105 -0.48 3.94 9.26
C THR A 105 0.94 4.01 9.77
N ASN A 106 1.10 4.38 11.04
CA ASN A 106 2.39 4.44 11.70
C ASN A 106 2.66 3.12 12.44
N THR A 107 3.81 2.52 12.20
CA THR A 107 4.28 1.31 12.89
C THR A 107 5.75 1.49 13.27
N SER A 108 6.24 0.76 14.27
CA SER A 108 7.67 0.71 14.58
C SER A 108 8.29 -0.56 14.01
N ASP A 109 9.46 -0.45 13.40
CA ASP A 109 10.32 -1.56 12.97
C ASP A 109 10.92 -2.29 14.20
N ASP A 110 11.46 -3.49 14.00
CA ASP A 110 12.13 -4.29 15.06
C ASP A 110 13.34 -3.55 15.69
N LEU A 111 13.89 -2.58 14.94
CA LEU A 111 14.97 -1.69 15.37
C LEU A 111 14.48 -0.40 16.05
N GLY A 112 13.17 -0.28 16.33
CA GLY A 112 12.56 0.89 16.95
C GLY A 112 12.42 2.11 16.04
N ARG A 113 12.77 2.01 14.76
CA ARG A 113 12.58 3.07 13.75
C ARG A 113 11.11 3.18 13.39
N LYS A 114 10.62 4.41 13.19
CA LYS A 114 9.24 4.61 12.74
C LYS A 114 9.11 4.32 11.25
N VAL A 115 8.10 3.54 10.91
CA VAL A 115 7.78 3.09 9.57
C VAL A 115 6.41 3.64 9.21
N LEU A 116 6.35 4.46 8.16
CA LEU A 116 5.08 4.94 7.64
C LEU A 116 4.62 4.01 6.52
N ASN A 117 3.55 3.29 6.80
CA ASN A 117 2.89 2.40 5.87
C ASN A 117 1.77 3.17 5.16
N VAL A 118 1.88 3.31 3.85
CA VAL A 118 0.94 4.05 3.01
C VAL A 118 0.13 3.04 2.19
N ILE A 119 -1.17 2.96 2.45
CA ILE A 119 -2.09 2.16 1.62
C ILE A 119 -2.59 3.05 0.49
N CYS A 120 -2.34 2.64 -0.74
CA CYS A 120 -2.69 3.40 -1.92
C CYS A 120 -3.24 2.53 -3.05
N THR A 121 -4.13 3.11 -3.85
CA THR A 121 -4.73 2.47 -5.03
C THR A 121 -4.19 3.14 -6.28
N GLU A 122 -3.87 2.36 -7.28
CA GLU A 122 -3.50 2.90 -8.59
C GLU A 122 -4.67 3.64 -9.26
N LYS A 123 -4.39 4.83 -9.78
CA LYS A 123 -5.32 5.64 -10.56
C LYS A 123 -4.62 6.11 -11.82
N ASN A 124 -5.30 6.04 -12.97
CA ASN A 124 -4.67 6.44 -14.22
C ASN A 124 -4.78 7.95 -14.43
N ALA A 125 -3.64 8.55 -14.80
CA ALA A 125 -3.48 9.95 -15.18
C ALA A 125 -3.98 10.95 -14.14
N GLN A 126 -3.82 10.65 -12.85
CA GLN A 126 -4.27 11.53 -11.76
C GLN A 126 -3.15 11.84 -10.79
N TYR A 127 -3.07 13.08 -10.31
CA TYR A 127 -2.26 13.44 -9.16
C TYR A 127 -3.13 13.84 -7.99
N GLN A 128 -2.65 13.58 -6.77
CA GLN A 128 -3.26 14.08 -5.54
C GLN A 128 -2.21 14.62 -4.58
N ILE A 129 -2.53 15.75 -3.95
CA ILE A 129 -1.68 16.41 -2.96
C ILE A 129 -2.27 16.16 -1.57
N TYR A 130 -1.44 15.63 -0.67
CA TYR A 130 -1.77 15.36 0.72
C TYR A 130 -0.87 16.16 1.63
N ILE A 131 -1.45 16.79 2.65
CA ILE A 131 -0.70 17.40 3.74
C ILE A 131 -0.80 16.46 4.94
N VAL A 132 0.35 15.99 5.38
CA VAL A 132 0.49 15.03 6.49
C VAL A 132 1.25 15.73 7.62
N PRO A 133 0.71 15.78 8.85
CA PRO A 133 1.40 16.37 9.97
C PRO A 133 2.65 15.56 10.33
N LYS A 134 3.76 16.26 10.54
CA LYS A 134 4.96 15.74 11.20
C LYS A 134 4.60 15.66 12.69
N ASP A 135 4.06 14.55 13.13
CA ASP A 135 3.90 14.33 14.56
C ASP A 135 5.27 14.46 15.25
N GLN A 136 5.35 15.08 16.43
CA GLN A 136 6.61 15.44 17.12
C GLN A 136 7.52 14.23 17.39
N GLN A 137 7.00 13.02 17.23
CA GLN A 137 7.74 11.77 17.39
C GLN A 137 8.20 11.12 16.07
N LEU A 138 7.87 11.66 14.89
CA LEU A 138 8.44 11.22 13.63
C LEU A 138 9.70 12.03 13.34
N ASP A 139 10.81 11.57 13.89
CA ASP A 139 12.09 12.22 13.66
C ASP A 139 12.53 12.03 12.20
N GLN A 140 12.80 13.15 11.54
CA GLN A 140 12.78 13.35 10.09
C GLN A 140 13.80 12.50 9.30
N ARG A 141 14.76 11.88 10.00
CA ARG A 141 15.92 11.20 9.41
C ARG A 141 15.84 9.68 9.37
N ASP A 142 14.86 9.07 10.06
CA ASP A 142 14.76 7.61 10.20
C ASP A 142 13.39 7.04 9.81
N VAL A 143 12.58 7.82 9.08
CA VAL A 143 11.26 7.37 8.63
C VAL A 143 11.39 6.51 7.38
N VAL A 144 11.07 5.22 7.52
CA VAL A 144 11.02 4.28 6.40
C VAL A 144 9.63 4.31 5.77
N TRP A 145 9.56 4.60 4.48
CA TRP A 145 8.31 4.65 3.72
C TRP A 145 8.04 3.30 3.06
N ASN A 146 6.90 2.69 3.37
CA ASN A 146 6.44 1.47 2.72
C ASN A 146 5.09 1.71 2.05
N PHE A 147 4.99 1.33 0.78
CA PHE A 147 3.77 1.50 -0.02
C PHE A 147 3.09 0.15 -0.21
N TYR A 148 1.79 0.08 0.05
CA TYR A 148 0.98 -1.12 -0.09
C TYR A 148 -0.25 -0.87 -0.94
N ASP A 149 -0.67 -1.90 -1.66
CA ASP A 149 -1.97 -1.99 -2.32
C ASP A 149 -3.09 -2.25 -1.30
N GLU A 150 -4.35 -2.10 -1.68
CA GLU A 150 -5.54 -2.41 -0.87
C GLU A 150 -5.54 -3.86 -0.34
N ARG A 151 -4.84 -4.75 -1.04
CA ARG A 151 -4.65 -6.16 -0.70
C ARG A 151 -3.51 -6.41 0.30
N GLY A 152 -2.87 -5.35 0.82
CA GLY A 152 -1.72 -5.45 1.73
C GLY A 152 -0.42 -5.93 1.05
N ARG A 153 -0.36 -5.91 -0.28
CA ARG A 153 0.85 -6.27 -1.04
C ARG A 153 1.75 -5.05 -1.17
N LYS A 154 3.03 -5.19 -0.83
CA LYS A 154 4.00 -4.12 -1.03
C LYS A 154 4.13 -3.80 -2.51
N LEU A 155 4.03 -2.53 -2.87
CA LEU A 155 4.20 -2.06 -4.24
C LEU A 155 5.68 -1.91 -4.54
N GLU A 156 6.19 -2.74 -5.44
CA GLU A 156 7.58 -2.70 -5.91
C GLU A 156 7.71 -1.84 -7.17
N GLY A 157 8.85 -1.18 -7.35
CA GLY A 157 9.14 -0.36 -8.54
C GLY A 157 8.57 1.07 -8.53
N ILE A 158 8.02 1.52 -7.40
CA ILE A 158 7.62 2.92 -7.21
C ILE A 158 8.86 3.81 -7.06
N LYS A 159 8.94 4.89 -7.83
CA LYS A 159 9.96 5.93 -7.62
C LYS A 159 9.53 6.82 -6.45
N LEU A 160 10.26 6.72 -5.34
CA LEU A 160 10.19 7.64 -4.22
C LEU A 160 11.24 8.74 -4.41
N ARG A 161 10.82 10.01 -4.33
CA ARG A 161 11.76 11.14 -4.26
C ARG A 161 11.41 12.03 -3.06
N VAL A 162 12.43 12.34 -2.27
CA VAL A 162 12.34 13.26 -1.14
C VAL A 162 13.07 14.54 -1.54
N ASN A 163 12.38 15.67 -1.50
CA ASN A 163 12.85 16.98 -1.96
C ASN A 163 13.49 16.96 -3.37
N PRO A 164 12.72 16.55 -4.39
CA PRO A 164 13.18 16.53 -5.78
C PRO A 164 13.48 17.92 -6.36
#